data_AF-D0I7Y0-F1
#
_entry.id   AF-D0I7Y0-F1
#
_cell.length_a   1.000
_cell.length_b   1.000
_cell.length_c   1.000
_cell.angle_alpha   90.00
_cell.angle_beta   90.00
_cell.angle_gamma   90.00
#
_symmetry.space_group_name_H-M   'P 1'
#
loop_
_entity.id
_entity.type
_entity.pdbx_description
1 polymer ?
#
loop_
_entity_poly.entity_id
_entity_poly.type
_entity_poly.pdbx_seq_one_letter_code
_entity_poly.pdbx_strand_id
1 'polypeptide(L)'
;MNDLQRLKEMGITVWDIRRPECFPDVTPKTISLPESCQLLLVSEHVPSGQDAWLFGKVLASMKLTPEQALHLPPQALGLLGKHQLVWCWFAGVSAVSLDGVNTLTSPSLAALDKDQGAKKGLWQQIKRYES
;
A
#
# COMPACT_ATOMS: atom_id res chain seq x y z
N MET A 1 -17.40 34.89 24.50
CA MET A 1 -18.29 33.83 25.03
C MET A 1 -17.54 32.52 24.93
N ASN A 2 -17.38 31.80 26.05
CA ASN A 2 -16.51 30.63 26.15
C ASN A 2 -17.29 29.39 25.71
N ASP A 3 -16.86 28.68 24.66
CA ASP A 3 -17.59 27.53 24.07
C ASP A 3 -17.91 26.43 25.10
N LEU A 4 -17.05 26.24 26.09
CA LEU A 4 -17.26 25.29 27.19
C LEU A 4 -18.49 25.63 28.04
N GLN A 5 -18.85 26.91 28.15
CA GLN A 5 -20.01 27.35 28.92
C GLN A 5 -21.31 26.98 28.20
N ARG A 6 -21.38 27.18 26.88
CA ARG A 6 -22.53 26.76 26.04
C ARG A 6 -22.79 25.26 26.12
N LEU A 7 -21.72 24.45 26.07
CA LEU A 7 -21.85 22.99 26.14
C LEU A 7 -22.45 22.55 27.48
N LYS A 8 -22.02 23.18 28.58
CA LYS A 8 -22.60 22.94 29.91
C LYS A 8 -24.07 23.38 30.00
N GLU A 9 -24.41 24.54 29.44
CA GLU A 9 -25.79 25.04 29.41
C GLU A 9 -26.72 24.13 28.60
N MET A 10 -26.20 23.41 27.60
CA MET A 10 -26.93 22.39 26.83
C MET A 10 -27.00 21.02 27.54
N GLY A 11 -26.50 20.89 28.77
CA GLY A 11 -26.48 19.61 29.51
C GLY A 11 -25.48 18.59 28.97
N ILE A 12 -24.51 19.02 28.14
CA ILE A 12 -23.48 18.15 27.59
C ILE A 12 -22.35 18.02 28.61
N THR A 13 -22.16 16.80 29.12
CA THR A 13 -21.05 16.48 30.01
C THR A 13 -19.74 16.50 29.23
N VAL A 14 -18.91 17.51 29.50
CA VAL A 14 -17.55 17.61 28.95
C VAL A 14 -16.61 16.79 29.84
N TRP A 15 -16.08 15.70 29.29
CA TRP A 15 -15.05 14.89 29.95
C TRP A 15 -13.68 15.44 29.58
N ASP A 16 -12.99 16.01 30.56
CA ASP A 16 -11.60 16.45 30.39
C ASP A 16 -10.65 15.27 30.61
N ILE A 17 -9.74 15.05 29.66
CA ILE A 17 -8.76 13.97 29.75
C ILE A 17 -7.70 14.38 30.78
N ARG A 18 -7.79 13.82 31.99
CA ARG A 18 -6.92 14.15 33.13
C ARG A 18 -5.41 13.91 32.90
N ARG A 19 -5.03 13.11 31.91
CA ARG A 19 -3.64 12.84 31.50
C ARG A 19 -3.56 12.70 29.98
N PRO A 20 -3.45 13.82 29.24
CA PRO A 20 -3.27 13.75 27.79
C PRO A 20 -1.97 13.02 27.41
N GLU A 21 -0.97 13.02 28.28
CA GLU A 21 0.30 12.26 28.14
C GLU A 21 0.15 10.73 28.16
N CYS A 22 -0.95 10.18 28.70
CA CYS A 22 -1.22 8.73 28.70
C CYS A 22 -1.98 8.28 27.45
N PHE A 23 -2.49 9.23 26.65
CA PHE A 23 -2.83 8.98 25.27
C PHE A 23 -1.52 9.19 24.50
N PRO A 24 -0.80 8.12 24.10
CA PRO A 24 0.32 8.34 23.20
C PRO A 24 -0.25 9.12 22.03
N ASP A 25 0.35 10.29 21.75
CA ASP A 25 0.21 10.97 20.47
C ASP A 25 0.03 9.88 19.42
N VAL A 26 -1.07 9.92 18.68
CA VAL A 26 -1.31 9.00 17.57
C VAL A 26 -0.28 9.36 16.52
N THR A 27 0.98 9.04 16.77
CA THR A 27 2.05 9.10 15.80
C THR A 27 1.53 8.18 14.70
N PRO A 28 1.36 8.68 13.47
CA PRO A 28 0.89 7.82 12.39
C PRO A 28 1.83 6.63 12.38
N LYS A 29 1.31 5.44 12.67
CA LYS A 29 2.10 4.21 12.73
C LYS A 29 2.68 4.01 11.34
N THR A 30 3.91 4.49 11.15
CA THR A 30 4.61 4.35 9.88
C THR A 30 4.86 2.87 9.66
N ILE A 31 4.46 2.38 8.50
CA ILE A 31 4.67 1.00 8.10
C ILE A 31 6.13 0.88 7.70
N SER A 32 6.89 0.11 8.48
CA SER A 32 8.27 -0.24 8.16
C SER A 32 8.27 -1.54 7.38
N LEU A 33 8.89 -1.52 6.20
CA LEU A 33 9.08 -2.72 5.39
C LEU A 33 10.37 -3.43 5.80
N PRO A 34 10.44 -4.78 5.72
CA PRO A 34 11.68 -5.51 5.86
C PRO A 34 12.71 -5.04 4.83
N GLU A 35 14.00 -5.05 5.18
CA GLU A 35 15.08 -4.66 4.26
C GLU A 35 15.19 -5.57 3.04
N SER A 36 14.72 -6.82 3.14
CA SER A 36 14.64 -7.76 2.03
C SER A 36 13.50 -7.47 1.05
N CYS A 37 12.56 -6.58 1.40
CA CYS A 37 11.41 -6.28 0.57
C CYS A 37 11.82 -5.37 -0.59
N GLN A 38 11.76 -5.92 -1.80
CA GLN A 38 12.10 -5.24 -3.04
C GLN A 38 10.86 -4.84 -3.84
N LEU A 39 9.73 -5.52 -3.66
CA LEU A 39 8.48 -5.22 -4.38
C LEU A 39 7.29 -5.06 -3.44
N LEU A 40 6.55 -3.97 -3.63
CA LEU A 40 5.27 -3.75 -2.97
C LEU A 40 4.12 -3.90 -3.98
N LEU A 41 3.21 -4.83 -3.73
CA LEU A 41 1.95 -4.95 -4.45
C LEU A 41 0.89 -4.11 -3.73
N VAL A 42 0.33 -3.14 -4.45
CA VAL A 42 -0.75 -2.29 -3.96
C VAL A 42 -2.05 -2.67 -4.65
N SER A 43 -2.99 -3.21 -3.88
CA SER A 43 -4.32 -3.62 -4.38
C SER A 43 -5.38 -3.61 -3.28
N GLU A 44 -6.65 -3.50 -3.66
CA GLU A 44 -7.79 -3.52 -2.71
C GLU A 44 -7.89 -4.84 -1.94
N HIS A 45 -7.58 -5.96 -2.59
CA HIS A 45 -7.74 -7.29 -2.04
C HIS A 45 -6.39 -8.00 -1.93
N VAL A 46 -6.18 -8.70 -0.81
CA VAL A 46 -5.01 -9.56 -0.63
C VAL A 46 -5.05 -10.67 -1.68
N PRO A 47 -3.97 -10.87 -2.46
CA PRO A 47 -3.92 -11.93 -3.46
C PRO A 47 -4.09 -13.30 -2.80
N SER A 48 -4.99 -14.12 -3.34
CA SER A 48 -5.25 -15.47 -2.85
C SER A 48 -5.52 -16.44 -4.01
N GLY A 49 -5.31 -17.74 -3.80
CA GLY A 49 -5.55 -18.76 -4.81
C GLY A 49 -4.82 -18.48 -6.13
N GLN A 50 -5.59 -18.32 -7.21
CA GLN A 50 -5.04 -18.06 -8.55
C GLN A 50 -4.34 -16.70 -8.67
N ASP A 51 -4.82 -15.67 -7.97
CA ASP A 51 -4.20 -14.34 -7.97
C ASP A 51 -2.80 -14.39 -7.33
N ALA A 52 -2.66 -15.15 -6.24
CA ALA A 52 -1.37 -15.37 -5.59
C ALA A 52 -0.40 -16.17 -6.50
N TRP A 53 -0.92 -17.14 -7.25
CA TRP A 53 -0.12 -17.88 -8.22
C TRP A 53 0.35 -16.97 -9.37
N LEU A 54 -0.53 -16.16 -9.94
CA LEU A 54 -0.18 -15.19 -10.98
C LEU A 54 0.84 -14.18 -10.47
N PHE A 55 0.64 -13.66 -9.26
CA PHE A 55 1.57 -12.75 -8.60
C PHE A 55 2.96 -13.39 -8.51
N GLY A 56 3.06 -14.63 -8.02
CA GLY A 56 4.33 -15.37 -7.97
C GLY A 56 4.99 -15.58 -9.34
N LYS A 57 4.21 -15.81 -10.40
CA LYS A 57 4.74 -15.90 -11.78
C LYS A 57 5.34 -14.58 -12.25
N VAL A 58 4.70 -13.46 -11.93
CA VAL A 58 5.22 -12.13 -12.26
C VAL A 58 6.50 -11.86 -11.48
N LEU A 59 6.54 -12.12 -10.17
CA LEU A 59 7.75 -12.00 -9.34
C LEU A 59 8.93 -12.80 -9.93
N ALA A 60 8.68 -14.07 -10.29
CA ALA A 60 9.70 -14.91 -10.88
C ALA A 60 10.27 -14.34 -12.19
N SER A 61 9.43 -13.71 -13.01
CA SER A 61 9.86 -13.05 -14.25
C SER A 61 10.78 -11.84 -14.00
N MET A 62 10.65 -11.20 -12.83
CA MET A 62 11.48 -10.10 -12.35
C MET A 62 12.69 -10.58 -11.53
N LYS A 63 12.93 -11.91 -11.45
CA LYS A 63 13.96 -12.55 -10.61
C LYS A 63 13.81 -12.26 -9.11
N LEU A 64 12.58 -12.02 -8.65
CA LEU A 64 12.24 -11.82 -7.26
C LEU A 64 11.63 -13.08 -6.65
N THR A 65 11.87 -13.30 -5.35
CA THR A 65 11.20 -14.36 -4.59
C THR A 65 9.95 -13.82 -3.88
N PRO A 66 8.97 -14.68 -3.53
CA PRO A 66 7.79 -14.27 -2.77
C PRO A 66 8.12 -13.58 -1.44
N GLU A 67 9.23 -13.94 -0.79
CA GLU A 67 9.68 -13.37 0.48
C GLU A 67 10.18 -11.92 0.34
N GLN A 68 10.54 -11.52 -0.89
CA GLN A 68 10.98 -10.16 -1.23
C GLN A 68 9.80 -9.26 -1.63
N ALA A 69 8.58 -9.78 -1.58
CA ALA A 69 7.40 -9.07 -2.00
C ALA A 69 6.34 -9.02 -0.88
N LEU A 70 5.69 -7.87 -0.73
CA LEU A 70 4.61 -7.68 0.24
C LEU A 70 3.39 -7.09 -0.43
N HIS A 71 2.22 -7.35 0.16
CA HIS A 71 0.97 -6.72 -0.24
C HIS A 71 0.62 -5.59 0.74
N LEU A 72 0.15 -4.46 0.21
CA LEU A 72 -0.34 -3.34 0.98
C LEU A 72 -1.64 -2.79 0.36
N PRO A 73 -2.68 -2.52 1.15
CA PRO A 73 -3.87 -1.88 0.62
C PRO A 73 -3.60 -0.39 0.30
N PRO A 74 -4.25 0.20 -0.73
CA PRO A 74 -3.93 1.56 -1.20
C PRO A 74 -4.07 2.64 -0.12
N GLN A 75 -5.05 2.51 0.77
CA GLN A 75 -5.26 3.42 1.89
C GLN A 75 -4.10 3.45 2.90
N ALA A 76 -3.30 2.37 2.97
CA ALA A 76 -2.17 2.27 3.87
C ALA A 76 -0.86 2.79 3.23
N LEU A 77 -0.86 3.08 1.92
CA LEU A 77 0.33 3.57 1.23
C LEU A 77 0.83 4.90 1.78
N GLY A 78 -0.07 5.79 2.19
CA GLY A 78 0.29 7.08 2.83
C GLY A 78 0.97 6.93 4.19
N LEU A 79 0.91 5.75 4.80
CA LEU A 79 1.59 5.42 6.05
C LEU A 79 2.95 4.76 5.81
N LEU A 80 3.36 4.56 4.55
CA LEU A 80 4.63 3.93 4.22
C LEU A 80 5.79 4.78 4.74
N GLY A 81 6.61 4.18 5.62
CA GLY A 81 7.81 4.82 6.13
C GLY A 81 8.95 4.79 5.12
N LYS A 82 10.18 5.00 5.60
CA LYS A 82 11.39 4.79 4.78
C LYS A 82 11.43 3.34 4.28
N HIS A 83 11.75 3.18 3.01
CA HIS A 83 11.79 1.87 2.36
C HIS A 83 12.97 1.76 1.38
N GLN A 84 13.34 0.52 1.05
CA GLN A 84 14.33 0.19 0.01
C GLN A 84 13.68 -0.54 -1.17
N LEU A 85 12.39 -0.25 -1.42
CA LEU A 85 11.66 -0.81 -2.55
C LEU A 85 12.35 -0.46 -3.87
N VAL A 86 12.47 -1.47 -4.73
CA VAL A 86 12.89 -1.30 -6.12
C VAL A 86 11.66 -1.16 -7.00
N TRP A 87 10.56 -1.84 -6.64
CA TRP A 87 9.33 -1.90 -7.43
C TRP A 87 8.09 -1.60 -6.58
N CYS A 88 7.15 -0.88 -7.17
CA CYS A 88 5.80 -0.72 -6.64
C CYS A 88 4.80 -1.03 -7.75
N TRP A 89 3.99 -2.06 -7.55
CA TRP A 89 3.02 -2.53 -8.52
C TRP A 89 1.60 -2.23 -8.03
N PHE A 90 0.92 -1.35 -8.76
CA PHE A 90 -0.48 -0.99 -8.54
C PHE A 90 -1.38 -1.88 -9.41
N ALA A 91 -2.14 -2.78 -8.77
CA ALA A 91 -3.03 -3.72 -9.45
C ALA A 91 -4.50 -3.36 -9.20
N GLY A 92 -5.16 -2.82 -10.23
CA GLY A 92 -6.58 -2.43 -10.17
C GLY A 92 -6.84 -1.13 -9.40
N VAL A 93 -5.79 -0.37 -9.08
CA VAL A 93 -5.86 0.88 -8.32
C VAL A 93 -5.04 1.96 -9.02
N SER A 94 -5.32 3.22 -8.71
CA SER A 94 -4.56 4.35 -9.26
C SER A 94 -3.12 4.33 -8.74
N ALA A 95 -2.17 4.51 -9.66
CA ALA A 95 -0.76 4.56 -9.31
C ALA A 95 -0.38 5.88 -8.63
N VAL A 96 0.53 5.78 -7.67
CA VAL A 96 1.16 6.92 -7.01
C VAL A 96 2.66 6.83 -7.27
N SER A 97 3.27 7.93 -7.70
CA SER A 97 4.71 7.98 -7.89
C SER A 97 5.43 7.91 -6.54
N LEU A 98 6.29 6.91 -6.39
CA LEU A 98 7.22 6.79 -5.26
C LEU A 98 8.62 7.15 -5.76
N ASP A 99 9.31 8.01 -5.01
CA ASP A 99 10.63 8.49 -5.40
C ASP A 99 11.65 7.34 -5.39
N GLY A 100 12.42 7.20 -6.49
CA GLY A 100 13.42 6.15 -6.64
C GLY A 100 12.86 4.72 -6.81
N VAL A 101 11.54 4.55 -6.99
CA VAL A 101 10.91 3.22 -7.14
C VAL A 101 10.30 3.05 -8.53
N ASN A 102 10.60 1.93 -9.19
CA ASN A 102 10.02 1.58 -10.47
C ASN A 102 8.53 1.27 -10.30
N THR A 103 7.68 2.05 -10.98
CA THR A 103 6.23 1.91 -10.85
C THR A 103 5.66 1.06 -11.98
N LEU A 104 4.90 0.03 -11.61
CA LEU A 104 4.16 -0.86 -12.50
C LEU A 104 2.66 -0.69 -12.30
N THR A 105 1.90 -0.77 -13.39
CA THR A 105 0.44 -0.64 -13.34
C THR A 105 -0.23 -1.77 -14.12
N SER A 106 -1.32 -2.28 -13.58
CA SER A 106 -2.17 -3.24 -14.28
C SER A 106 -3.62 -3.12 -13.81
N PRO A 107 -4.58 -3.73 -14.52
CA PRO A 107 -5.87 -4.10 -13.94
C PRO A 107 -5.68 -4.96 -12.67
N SER A 108 -6.78 -5.25 -11.97
CA SER A 108 -6.76 -6.18 -10.83
C SER A 108 -6.19 -7.54 -11.24
N LEU A 109 -5.60 -8.29 -10.32
CA LEU A 109 -4.99 -9.59 -10.63
C LEU A 109 -6.00 -10.55 -11.29
N ALA A 110 -7.25 -10.56 -10.84
CA ALA A 110 -8.32 -11.34 -11.44
C ALA A 110 -8.65 -10.95 -12.90
N ALA A 111 -8.56 -9.66 -13.24
CA ALA A 111 -8.75 -9.18 -14.60
C ALA A 111 -7.52 -9.43 -15.46
N LEU A 112 -6.32 -9.22 -14.89
CA LEU A 112 -5.04 -9.49 -15.52
C LEU A 112 -4.92 -10.97 -15.90
N ASP A 113 -5.41 -11.89 -15.07
CA ASP A 113 -5.40 -13.32 -15.38
C ASP A 113 -6.13 -13.65 -16.69
N LYS A 114 -7.25 -12.98 -16.94
CA LYS A 114 -8.13 -13.22 -18.09
C LYS A 114 -7.72 -12.46 -19.35
N ASP A 115 -6.90 -11.43 -19.22
CA ASP A 115 -6.51 -10.54 -20.32
C ASP A 115 -5.04 -10.71 -20.72
N GLN A 116 -4.82 -11.37 -21.86
CA GLN A 116 -3.47 -11.55 -22.42
C GLN A 116 -2.83 -10.23 -22.87
N GLY A 117 -3.61 -9.25 -23.30
CA GLY A 117 -3.13 -7.91 -23.66
C GLY A 117 -2.59 -7.18 -22.44
N ALA A 118 -3.33 -7.22 -21.33
CA ALA A 118 -2.89 -6.66 -20.05
C ALA A 118 -1.60 -7.34 -19.54
N LYS A 119 -1.49 -8.67 -19.64
CA LYS A 119 -0.24 -9.39 -19.30
C LYS A 119 0.95 -8.93 -20.13
N LYS A 120 0.76 -8.76 -21.45
CA LYS A 120 1.81 -8.24 -22.35
C LYS A 120 2.18 -6.80 -22.01
N GLY A 121 1.20 -5.94 -21.71
CA GLY A 121 1.43 -4.56 -21.30
C GLY A 121 2.21 -4.46 -20.00
N LEU A 122 1.91 -5.30 -19.01
CA LEU A 122 2.70 -5.40 -17.78
C LEU A 122 4.14 -5.83 -18.06
N TRP A 123 4.33 -6.83 -18.93
CA TRP A 123 5.67 -7.28 -19.30
C TRP A 123 6.49 -6.21 -20.02
N GLN A 124 5.86 -5.41 -20.89
CA GLN A 124 6.52 -4.28 -21.53
C GLN A 124 6.95 -3.21 -20.53
N GLN A 125 6.14 -2.93 -19.51
CA GLN A 125 6.51 -2.01 -18.43
C GLN A 125 7.74 -2.52 -17.68
N ILE A 126 7.78 -3.81 -17.30
CA ILE A 126 8.94 -4.42 -16.62
C ILE A 126 10.21 -4.23 -17.46
N LYS A 127 10.16 -4.60 -18.76
CA LYS A 127 11.32 -4.47 -19.65
C LYS A 127 11.85 -3.05 -19.79
N ARG A 128 10.97 -2.04 -19.71
CA ARG A 128 11.35 -0.63 -19.84
C ARG A 128 12.34 -0.20 -18.75
N TYR A 129 12.25 -0.79 -17.56
CA TYR A 129 13.13 -0.50 -16.44
C TYR A 129 14.37 -1.41 -16.38
N GLU A 130 14.40 -2.48 -17.17
CA GLU A 130 15.57 -3.37 -17.32
C GLU A 130 16.54 -2.92 -18.44
N SER A 131 16.19 -1.89 -19.20
CA SER A 131 16.98 -1.35 -20.33
C SER A 131 17.86 -0.19 -19.89
#